data_AF-A0A509L6I4-F1
#
_entry.id   AF-A0A509L6I4-F1
#
_cell.length_a   1.000
_cell.length_b   1.000
_cell.length_c   1.000
_cell.angle_alpha   90.00
_cell.angle_beta   90.00
_cell.angle_gamma   90.00
#
_symmetry.space_group_name_H-M   'P 1'
#
loop_
_entity.id
_entity.type
_entity.pdbx_description
1 polymer ?
#
loop_
_entity_poly.entity_id
_entity_poly.type
_entity_poly.pdbx_seq_one_letter_code
_entity_poly.pdbx_strand_id
1 'polypeptide(L)' 'MGMRPLIGVAAIVIKDKKVLLGKRKNAHGAGTWAFPGGHLEYKESIEECAKREVFEET' A
#
# COMPACT_ATOMS: atom_id res chain seq x y z
N MET A 1 -9.51 4.59 -23.12
CA MET A 1 -8.28 4.31 -22.35
C MET A 1 -8.25 2.79 -22.14
N GLY A 2 -7.25 2.08 -22.67
CA GLY A 2 -7.28 0.61 -22.69
C GLY A 2 -7.22 0.01 -21.27
N MET A 3 -7.99 -1.04 -21.01
CA MET A 3 -7.91 -1.80 -19.75
C MET A 3 -6.53 -2.45 -19.67
N ARG A 4 -5.69 -1.95 -18.78
CA ARG A 4 -4.40 -2.55 -18.42
C ARG A 4 -4.31 -2.62 -16.89
N PRO A 5 -3.71 -3.66 -16.31
CA PRO A 5 -3.45 -3.72 -14.88
C PRO A 5 -2.64 -2.52 -14.42
N LEU A 6 -2.94 -2.06 -13.20
CA LEU A 6 -2.13 -1.07 -12.49
C LEU A 6 -1.10 -1.78 -11.61
N ILE A 7 -0.05 -1.06 -11.24
CA ILE A 7 1.00 -1.54 -10.35
C ILE A 7 0.71 -1.00 -8.95
N GLY A 8 0.64 -1.91 -7.97
CA GLY A 8 0.50 -1.57 -6.55
C GLY A 8 1.74 -1.99 -5.77
N VAL A 9 2.10 -1.20 -4.76
CA VAL A 9 3.20 -1.48 -3.82
C VAL A 9 2.62 -1.56 -2.42
N ALA A 10 3.02 -2.57 -1.66
CA ALA A 10 2.65 -2.76 -0.27
C ALA A 10 3.89 -2.92 0.60
N ALA A 11 3.89 -2.31 1.79
CA ALA A 11 5.02 -2.31 2.70
C ALA A 11 4.73 -3.14 3.96
N ILE A 12 5.57 -4.14 4.25
CA ILE A 12 5.49 -4.90 5.49
C ILE A 12 6.33 -4.18 6.56
N VAL A 13 5.68 -3.37 7.40
CA VAL A 13 6.34 -2.69 8.52
C VAL A 13 6.43 -3.63 9.71
N ILE A 14 7.65 -3.92 10.17
CA ILE A 14 7.92 -4.85 11.28
C ILE A 14 8.41 -4.05 12.50
N LYS A 15 7.76 -4.25 13.65
CA LYS A 15 8.18 -3.69 14.94
C LYS A 15 7.81 -4.65 16.07
N ASP A 16 8.72 -4.88 17.01
CA ASP A 16 8.49 -5.75 18.19
C ASP A 16 7.94 -7.14 17.85
N LYS A 17 8.46 -7.77 16.78
CA LYS A 17 8.01 -9.06 16.22
C LYS A 17 6.54 -9.08 15.77
N LYS A 18 5.96 -7.91 15.49
CA LYS A 18 4.62 -7.73 14.93
C LYS A 18 4.70 -7.04 13.57
N VAL A 19 3.64 -7.19 12.79
CA VAL A 19 3.45 -6.49 11.51
C VAL A 19 2.31 -5.48 11.60
N LEU A 20 2.42 -4.37 10.89
CA LEU A 20 1.36 -3.38 10.79
C LEU A 20 0.31 -3.79 9.75
N LEU A 21 -0.96 -3.77 10.13
CA LEU A 21 -2.09 -4.00 9.24
C LEU A 21 -3.17 -2.95 9.48
N GLY A 22 -3.78 -2.46 8.41
CA GLY A 22 -4.96 -1.59 8.44
C GLY A 22 -6.21 -2.35 8.00
N LYS A 23 -7.34 -2.14 8.69
CA LYS A 23 -8.65 -2.63 8.23
C LYS A 23 -9.21 -1.67 7.20
N ARG A 24 -9.33 -2.10 5.94
CA ARG A 24 -9.72 -1.26 4.81
C ARG A 24 -11.13 -0.69 5.00
N LYS A 25 -11.29 0.62 4.84
CA LYS A 25 -12.58 1.34 4.82
C LYS A 25 -12.79 1.92 3.42
N ASN A 26 -14.02 1.82 2.90
CA ASN A 26 -14.44 2.47 1.64
C ASN A 26 -13.55 2.19 0.40
N ALA A 27 -12.96 1.00 0.30
CA ALA A 27 -12.11 0.59 -0.83
C ALA A 27 -12.49 -0.80 -1.35
N HIS A 28 -11.94 -1.22 -2.50
CA HIS A 28 -12.03 -2.62 -2.92
C HIS A 28 -11.49 -3.54 -1.82
N GLY A 29 -12.27 -4.55 -1.44
CA GLY A 29 -11.97 -5.38 -0.28
C GLY A 29 -12.26 -4.72 1.07
N ALA A 30 -13.24 -3.82 1.16
CA ALA A 30 -13.65 -3.21 2.42
C ALA A 30 -13.90 -4.28 3.50
N GLY A 31 -13.39 -4.03 4.71
CA GLY A 31 -13.48 -4.95 5.84
C GLY A 31 -12.37 -5.99 5.94
N THR A 32 -11.51 -6.15 4.92
CA THR A 32 -10.32 -7.00 5.01
C THR A 32 -9.13 -6.25 5.63
N TRP A 33 -8.12 -7.02 6.07
CA TRP A 33 -6.84 -6.50 6.54
C TRP A 33 -5.84 -6.46 5.40
N ALA A 34 -5.10 -5.36 5.29
CA ALA A 34 -4.02 -5.20 4.32
C ALA A 34 -2.84 -4.46 4.95
N PHE A 35 -1.67 -4.63 4.34
CA PHE A 35 -0.51 -3.78 4.62
C PHE A 35 -0.75 -2.36 4.07
N PRO A 36 -0.09 -1.34 4.63
CA PRO A 36 -0.04 0.00 4.02
C PRO A 36 0.50 -0.08 2.60
N GLY A 37 -0.07 0.71 1.69
CA GLY A 37 0.34 0.69 0.29
C GLY A 37 -0.71 1.20 -0.68
N GLY A 38 -0.23 1.60 -1.85
CA GLY A 38 -1.06 2.18 -2.90
C GLY A 38 -0.46 1.98 -4.28
N HIS A 39 -0.79 2.91 -5.19
CA HIS A 39 -0.40 2.79 -6.60
C HIS A 39 1.00 3.36 -6.82
N LEU A 40 1.79 2.67 -7.65
CA LEU A 40 3.09 3.18 -8.08
C LEU A 40 2.88 4.39 -8.99
N GLU A 41 3.51 5.51 -8.65
CA GLU A 41 3.45 6.72 -9.46
C GLU A 41 4.49 6.72 -10.60
N TYR A 42 4.27 7.57 -11.61
CA TYR A 42 5.18 7.67 -12.74
C TYR A 42 6.56 8.16 -12.30
N LYS A 43 7.62 7.43 -12.67
CA LYS A 43 9.03 7.65 -12.30
C LYS A 43 9.36 7.43 -10.83
N GLU A 44 8.44 6.85 -10.06
CA GLU A 44 8.71 6.44 -8.69
C GLU A 44 9.38 5.06 -8.67
N SER A 45 10.39 4.89 -7.81
CA SER A 45 10.91 3.55 -7.47
C SER A 45 9.94 2.80 -6.55
N ILE A 46 10.08 1.48 -6.44
CA ILE A 46 9.27 0.66 -5.53
C ILE A 46 9.49 1.12 -4.09
N GLU A 47 10.73 1.46 -3.73
CA GLU A 47 11.12 1.92 -2.40
C GLU A 47 10.58 3.32 -2.06
N GLU A 48 10.55 4.24 -3.03
CA GLU A 48 9.95 5.57 -2.85
C GLU A 48 8.44 5.45 -2.62
N CYS A 49 7.75 4.65 -3.43
CA CYS A 49 6.32 4.38 -3.27
C CYS A 49 6.01 3.78 -1.90
N ALA A 50 6.77 2.75 -1.50
CA ALA A 50 6.59 2.13 -0.19
C ALA A 50 6.78 3.13 0.97
N LYS A 51 7.76 4.03 0.89
CA LYS A 51 7.99 5.06 1.92
C LYS A 51 6.88 6.10 1.96
N ARG A 52 6.44 6.59 0.79
CA ARG A 52 5.37 7.59 0.67
C ARG A 52 4.06 7.05 1.23
N GLU A 53 3.63 5.88 0.76
CA GLU A 53 2.36 5.27 1.19
C GLU A 53 2.33 4.95 2.69
N VAL A 54 3.45 4.44 3.25
CA VAL A 54 3.55 4.25 4.70
C VAL A 54 3.43 5.58 5.46
N PHE A 55 4.05 6.66 4.98
CA PHE A 55 3.96 7.96 5.63
C PHE A 55 2.56 8.59 5.55
N GLU A 56 1.83 8.36 4.46
CA GLU A 56 0.49 8.92 4.25
C GLU A 56 -0.62 8.17 5.00
N GLU A 57 -0.50 6.84 5.16
CA GLU A 57 -1.57 5.99 5.69
C GLU A 57 -1.44 5.65 7.19
N THR A 58 -0.33 5.97 7.86
CA THR A 58 -0.03 5.56 9.25
C THR A 58 0.37 6.73 10.14
#